data_AF-A0A800AGR9-F1
#
_entry.id   AF-A0A800AGR9-F1
#
_cell.length_a   1.000
_cell.length_b   1.000
_cell.length_c   1.000
_cell.angle_alpha   90.00
_cell.angle_beta   90.00
_cell.angle_gamma   90.00
#
_symmetry.space_group_name_H-M   'P 1'
#
loop_
_entity.id
_entity.type
_entity.pdbx_description
1 polymer ?
#
loop_
_entity_poly.entity_id
_entity_poly.type
_entity_poly.pdbx_seq_one_letter_code
_entity_poly.pdbx_strand_id
1 'polypeptide(L)'
;MEEESIMNEQITDEQQARERTGPPWENRERLGFFTAIWETMKGVLINPGRTFAEMRTEGGIGAPILYAIILGGIGGIVGVIWQGLIYTLNFMVNQEIAQYAANATLLALMAIFMPLIVAIGLFISSGIAHLCLIIVGGANKRFEATFRVFAYTNGSVALFQIVPFCGGIVAGIWGIVCNIIGLKEAHETTTGKAVLAILLPAIFLLFCCGGGILLLLILGIGTTGALYEYFA
;
A
#
# COMPACT_ATOMS: atom_id res chain seq x y z
N MET A 1 -32.86 -2.45 -39.72
CA MET A 1 -31.40 -2.62 -39.83
C MET A 1 -30.65 -1.43 -39.28
N GLU A 2 -30.96 -0.19 -39.69
CA GLU A 2 -30.29 1.01 -39.15
C GLU A 2 -30.71 1.31 -37.70
N GLU A 3 -31.99 1.19 -37.34
CA GLU A 3 -32.47 1.32 -35.94
C GLU A 3 -31.93 0.23 -35.00
N GLU A 4 -31.72 -0.98 -35.51
CA GLU A 4 -31.20 -2.12 -34.72
C GLU A 4 -29.67 -2.01 -34.53
N SER A 5 -28.98 -1.34 -35.46
CA SER A 5 -27.57 -0.96 -35.36
C SER A 5 -27.38 0.16 -34.34
N ILE A 6 -28.22 1.20 -34.40
CA ILE A 6 -28.19 2.34 -33.47
C ILE A 6 -28.53 1.89 -32.04
N MET A 7 -29.48 0.99 -31.87
CA MET A 7 -29.84 0.44 -30.56
C MET A 7 -28.76 -0.52 -30.01
N ASN A 8 -28.06 -1.27 -30.87
CA ASN A 8 -26.92 -2.11 -30.45
C ASN A 8 -25.67 -1.27 -30.10
N GLU A 9 -25.44 -0.14 -30.77
CA GLU A 9 -24.40 0.84 -30.38
C GLU A 9 -24.74 1.52 -29.05
N GLN A 10 -26.00 1.92 -28.84
CA GLN A 10 -26.46 2.50 -27.59
C GLN A 10 -26.35 1.54 -26.39
N ILE A 11 -26.64 0.25 -26.58
CA ILE A 11 -26.47 -0.77 -25.51
C ILE A 11 -24.98 -1.08 -25.25
N THR A 12 -24.13 -1.00 -26.28
CA THR A 12 -22.68 -1.23 -26.10
C THR A 12 -21.96 -0.04 -25.46
N ASP A 13 -22.41 1.20 -25.70
CA ASP A 13 -21.94 2.42 -25.03
C ASP A 13 -22.47 2.55 -23.58
N GLU A 14 -23.73 2.19 -23.31
CA GLU A 14 -24.29 2.18 -21.95
C GLU A 14 -23.65 1.10 -21.05
N GLN A 15 -23.22 -0.02 -21.64
CA GLN A 15 -22.48 -1.08 -20.94
C GLN A 15 -20.96 -0.80 -20.86
N GLN A 16 -20.42 0.14 -21.65
CA GLN A 16 -19.01 0.58 -21.61
C GLN A 16 -18.67 1.44 -20.38
N ALA A 17 -19.66 1.99 -19.67
CA ALA A 17 -19.44 2.86 -18.52
C ALA A 17 -20.53 2.69 -17.44
N ARG A 18 -20.37 1.72 -16.52
CA ARG A 18 -20.60 2.10 -15.12
C ARG A 18 -19.61 3.21 -14.88
N GLU A 19 -20.05 4.45 -14.96
CA GLU A 19 -19.21 5.62 -14.85
C GLU A 19 -18.28 5.41 -13.66
N ARG A 20 -16.99 5.18 -13.90
CA ARG A 20 -16.01 5.00 -12.83
C ARG A 20 -15.92 6.37 -12.17
N THR A 21 -16.80 6.63 -11.22
CA THR A 21 -16.98 7.95 -10.59
C THR A 21 -15.79 8.33 -9.70
N GLY A 22 -14.92 7.36 -9.42
CA GLY A 22 -13.78 7.53 -8.53
C GLY A 22 -14.20 7.48 -7.06
N PRO A 23 -13.26 7.19 -6.13
CA PRO A 23 -13.55 7.27 -4.71
C PRO A 23 -14.03 8.67 -4.30
N PRO A 24 -14.81 8.81 -3.21
CA PRO A 24 -15.31 10.10 -2.72
C PRO A 24 -14.30 11.25 -2.69
N TRP A 25 -13.03 10.98 -2.39
CA TRP A 25 -11.89 11.90 -2.42
C TRP A 25 -11.70 12.66 -3.75
N GLU A 26 -12.02 12.04 -4.87
CA GLU A 26 -11.92 12.68 -6.19
C GLU A 26 -13.06 13.68 -6.42
N ASN A 27 -14.16 13.54 -5.67
CA ASN A 27 -15.33 14.41 -5.71
C ASN A 27 -15.39 15.36 -4.48
N ARG A 28 -14.22 15.63 -3.87
CA ARG A 28 -14.11 16.43 -2.62
C ARG A 28 -14.61 17.87 -2.73
N GLU A 29 -14.60 18.46 -3.92
CA GLU A 29 -15.16 19.81 -4.16
C GLU A 29 -16.67 19.85 -3.89
N ARG A 30 -17.36 18.74 -4.15
CA ARG A 30 -18.80 18.60 -3.90
C ARG A 30 -19.11 18.07 -2.50
N LEU A 31 -18.33 17.11 -2.01
CA LEU A 31 -18.60 16.38 -0.76
C LEU A 31 -18.02 17.07 0.49
N GLY A 32 -17.08 17.99 0.30
CA GLY A 32 -16.27 18.58 1.37
C GLY A 32 -15.05 17.72 1.72
N PHE A 33 -13.99 18.37 2.18
CA PHE A 33 -12.67 17.76 2.39
C PHE A 33 -12.70 16.56 3.35
N PHE A 34 -13.23 16.74 4.56
CA PHE A 34 -13.21 15.69 5.60
C PHE A 34 -14.14 14.52 5.27
N THR A 35 -15.33 14.81 4.76
CA THR A 35 -16.30 13.78 4.32
C THR A 35 -15.69 12.92 3.22
N ALA A 36 -15.04 13.55 2.24
CA ALA A 36 -14.42 12.84 1.12
C ALA A 36 -13.27 11.92 1.59
N ILE A 37 -12.43 12.37 2.53
CA ILE A 37 -11.41 11.52 3.16
C ILE A 37 -12.04 10.31 3.86
N TRP A 38 -12.99 10.59 4.74
CA TRP A 38 -13.60 9.58 5.61
C TRP A 38 -14.35 8.50 4.81
N GLU A 39 -15.12 8.91 3.80
CA GLU A 39 -15.89 7.99 2.97
C GLU A 39 -14.99 7.21 2.00
N THR A 40 -13.92 7.81 1.46
CA THR A 40 -12.91 7.05 0.71
C THR A 40 -12.22 6.02 1.58
N MET A 41 -11.79 6.42 2.78
CA MET A 41 -11.11 5.53 3.70
C MET A 41 -12.01 4.36 4.12
N LYS A 42 -13.25 4.62 4.51
CA LYS A 42 -14.24 3.57 4.79
C LYS A 42 -14.46 2.66 3.58
N GLY A 43 -14.59 3.24 2.39
CA GLY A 43 -14.74 2.48 1.15
C GLY A 43 -13.58 1.50 0.97
N VAL A 44 -12.35 1.98 1.04
CA VAL A 44 -11.13 1.16 0.90
C VAL A 44 -11.04 0.12 2.01
N LEU A 45 -11.29 0.49 3.27
CA LEU A 45 -11.08 -0.40 4.42
C LEU A 45 -12.19 -1.42 4.64
N ILE A 46 -13.43 -1.13 4.22
CA ILE A 46 -14.59 -1.99 4.51
C ILE A 46 -15.08 -2.68 3.25
N ASN A 47 -15.10 -1.97 2.11
CA ASN A 47 -15.61 -2.47 0.84
C ASN A 47 -14.59 -2.25 -0.30
N PRO A 48 -13.36 -2.80 -0.20
CA PRO A 48 -12.31 -2.55 -1.19
C PRO A 48 -12.72 -2.99 -2.59
N GLY A 49 -13.43 -4.11 -2.73
CA GLY A 49 -13.86 -4.62 -4.04
C GLY A 49 -14.74 -3.63 -4.79
N ARG A 50 -15.77 -3.11 -4.12
CA ARG A 50 -16.65 -2.08 -4.70
C ARG A 50 -15.88 -0.79 -4.99
N THR A 51 -15.09 -0.33 -4.02
CA THR A 51 -14.36 0.94 -4.13
C THR A 51 -13.38 0.94 -5.30
N PHE A 52 -12.63 -0.15 -5.49
CA PHE A 52 -11.66 -0.25 -6.58
C PHE A 52 -12.27 -0.63 -7.93
N ALA A 53 -13.44 -1.28 -7.95
CA ALA A 53 -14.21 -1.47 -9.18
C ALA A 53 -14.77 -0.14 -9.73
N GLU A 54 -15.24 0.75 -8.85
CA GLU A 54 -15.76 2.08 -9.19
C GLU A 54 -14.64 3.13 -9.39
N MET A 55 -13.40 2.82 -8.99
CA MET A 55 -12.25 3.70 -9.09
C MET A 55 -11.87 3.94 -10.56
N ARG A 56 -11.61 5.20 -10.93
CA ARG A 56 -11.02 5.56 -12.22
C ARG A 56 -9.65 4.90 -12.40
N THR A 57 -9.34 4.46 -13.61
CA THR A 57 -8.02 3.91 -13.96
C THR A 57 -7.08 4.95 -14.57
N GLU A 58 -7.65 6.05 -15.05
CA GLU A 58 -6.97 7.17 -15.72
C GLU A 58 -7.59 8.50 -15.29
N GLY A 59 -6.90 9.62 -15.50
CA GLY A 59 -7.32 10.96 -15.08
C GLY A 59 -6.30 11.71 -14.21
N GLY A 60 -5.11 11.15 -14.03
CA GLY A 60 -3.99 11.74 -13.32
C GLY A 60 -3.81 11.19 -11.91
N ILE A 61 -2.58 11.29 -11.42
CA ILE A 61 -2.16 10.80 -10.09
C ILE A 61 -2.29 11.86 -8.98
N GLY A 62 -2.65 13.10 -9.32
CA GLY A 62 -2.64 14.24 -8.39
C GLY A 62 -3.57 14.09 -7.18
N ALA A 63 -4.82 13.69 -7.40
CA ALA A 63 -5.74 13.42 -6.29
C ALA A 63 -5.29 12.20 -5.45
N PRO A 64 -4.96 11.04 -6.04
CA PRO A 64 -4.44 9.88 -5.29
C PRO A 64 -3.20 10.18 -4.45
N ILE A 65 -2.18 10.84 -5.02
CA ILE A 65 -0.94 11.14 -4.29
C ILE A 65 -1.19 12.11 -3.13
N LEU A 66 -2.07 13.10 -3.32
CA LEU A 66 -2.46 14.03 -2.26
C LEU A 66 -3.14 13.29 -1.10
N TYR A 67 -4.05 12.36 -1.39
CA TYR A 67 -4.68 11.51 -0.37
C TYR A 67 -3.64 10.72 0.43
N ALA A 68 -2.72 10.06 -0.27
CA ALA A 68 -1.67 9.26 0.33
C ALA A 68 -0.72 10.12 1.19
N ILE A 69 -0.33 11.31 0.73
CA ILE A 69 0.53 12.23 1.49
C ILE A 69 -0.16 12.71 2.77
N ILE A 70 -1.45 13.06 2.69
CA ILE A 70 -2.20 13.54 3.88
C ILE A 70 -2.30 12.43 4.92
N LEU A 71 -2.89 11.29 4.58
CA LEU A 71 -3.14 10.24 5.57
C LEU A 71 -1.88 9.45 5.91
N GLY A 72 -1.03 9.17 4.91
CA GLY A 72 0.27 8.54 5.11
C GLY A 72 1.21 9.43 5.92
N GLY A 73 1.15 10.74 5.72
CA GLY A 73 1.87 11.72 6.55
C GLY A 73 1.41 11.66 8.01
N ILE A 74 0.10 11.67 8.26
CA ILE A 74 -0.45 11.53 9.61
C ILE A 74 0.02 10.22 10.27
N GLY A 75 -0.16 9.08 9.60
CA GLY A 75 0.29 7.78 10.12
C GLY A 75 1.80 7.70 10.34
N GLY A 76 2.59 8.29 9.44
CA GLY A 76 4.04 8.37 9.57
C GLY A 76 4.49 9.22 10.76
N ILE A 77 3.86 10.38 10.99
CA ILE A 77 4.16 11.23 12.15
C ILE A 77 3.78 10.51 13.45
N VAL A 78 2.65 9.81 13.48
CA VAL A 78 2.28 8.98 14.63
C VAL A 78 3.34 7.89 14.89
N GLY A 79 3.83 7.24 13.83
CA GLY A 79 4.95 6.30 13.93
C GLY A 79 6.22 6.93 14.52
N VAL A 80 6.57 8.15 14.09
CA VAL A 80 7.70 8.92 14.64
C VAL A 80 7.51 9.20 16.13
N ILE A 81 6.29 9.55 16.56
CA ILE A 81 5.97 9.78 17.97
C ILE A 81 6.20 8.49 18.78
N TRP A 82 5.73 7.34 18.31
CA TRP A 82 5.96 6.06 18.99
C TRP A 82 7.45 5.73 19.13
N GLN A 83 8.23 5.95 18.07
CA GLN A 83 9.69 5.75 18.13
C GLN A 83 10.36 6.71 19.11
N GLY A 84 9.94 7.97 19.15
CA GLY A 84 10.46 8.96 20.10
C GLY A 84 10.21 8.57 21.55
N LEU A 85 9.04 7.99 21.85
CA LEU A 85 8.73 7.44 23.17
C LEU A 85 9.66 6.28 23.53
N ILE A 86 9.88 5.34 22.61
CA ILE A 86 10.80 4.20 22.81
C ILE A 86 12.23 4.69 23.08
N TYR A 87 12.72 5.65 22.29
CA TYR A 87 14.06 6.20 22.48
C TYR A 87 14.21 6.96 23.81
N THR A 88 13.16 7.65 24.25
CA THR A 88 13.14 8.31 25.56
C THR A 88 13.21 7.30 26.69
N LEU A 89 12.44 6.19 26.61
CA LEU A 89 12.51 5.11 27.60
C LEU A 89 13.89 4.44 27.61
N ASN A 90 14.48 4.19 26.43
CA ASN A 90 15.83 3.63 26.33
C ASN A 90 16.88 4.55 26.96
N PHE A 91 16.77 5.86 26.73
CA PHE A 91 17.63 6.86 27.35
C PHE A 91 17.50 6.89 28.88
N MET A 92 16.30 6.74 29.45
CA MET A 92 16.13 6.67 30.90
C MET A 92 16.86 5.48 31.54
N VAL A 93 17.02 4.38 30.79
CA VAL A 93 17.72 3.17 31.27
C VAL A 93 19.23 3.28 31.05
N ASN A 94 19.66 3.65 29.84
CA ASN A 94 21.06 3.59 29.43
C ASN A 94 21.82 4.91 29.63
N GLN A 95 21.11 6.04 29.75
CA GLN A 95 21.65 7.40 29.94
C GLN A 95 22.68 7.86 28.89
N GLU A 96 22.68 7.25 27.70
CA GLU A 96 23.57 7.61 26.60
C GLU A 96 23.06 8.83 25.82
N ILE A 97 23.51 10.03 26.24
CA ILE A 97 23.07 11.31 25.65
C ILE A 97 23.38 11.39 24.15
N ALA A 98 24.56 10.92 23.72
CA ALA A 98 24.97 10.98 22.32
C ALA A 98 24.03 10.15 21.42
N GLN A 99 23.67 8.94 21.86
CA GLN A 99 22.75 8.07 21.12
C GLN A 99 21.34 8.66 21.07
N TYR A 100 20.85 9.20 22.19
CA TYR A 100 19.55 9.85 22.24
C TYR A 100 19.48 11.06 21.29
N ALA A 101 20.50 11.91 21.29
CA ALA A 101 20.58 13.08 20.41
C ALA A 101 20.61 12.69 18.92
N ALA A 102 21.37 11.65 18.56
CA ALA A 102 21.42 11.12 17.20
C ALA A 102 20.05 10.58 16.76
N ASN A 103 19.40 9.79 17.60
CA ASN A 103 18.06 9.25 17.33
C ASN A 103 17.00 10.36 17.20
N ALA A 104 17.01 11.36 18.09
CA ALA A 104 16.10 12.49 18.04
C ALA A 104 16.30 13.32 16.75
N THR A 105 17.55 13.53 16.34
CA THR A 105 17.88 14.20 15.07
C THR A 105 17.33 13.43 13.87
N LEU A 106 17.53 12.10 13.86
CA LEU A 106 16.98 11.24 12.81
C LEU A 106 15.45 11.33 12.73
N LEU A 107 14.76 11.24 13.87
CA LEU A 107 13.29 11.36 13.91
C LEU A 107 12.80 12.73 13.43
N ALA A 108 13.50 13.81 13.79
CA ALA A 108 13.17 15.15 13.29
C ALA A 108 13.31 15.24 11.77
N LEU A 109 14.39 14.69 11.20
CA LEU A 109 14.58 14.61 9.75
C LEU A 109 13.48 13.76 9.09
N MET A 110 13.14 12.60 9.66
CA MET A 110 12.05 11.77 9.14
C MET A 110 10.71 12.49 9.15
N ALA A 111 10.40 13.25 10.22
CA ALA A 111 9.17 14.02 10.30
C ALA A 111 9.11 15.14 9.23
N ILE A 112 10.22 15.86 9.04
CA ILE A 112 10.33 16.94 8.03
C ILE A 112 10.16 16.38 6.61
N PHE A 113 10.84 15.28 6.30
CA PHE A 113 10.81 14.65 4.97
C PHE A 113 9.66 13.65 4.79
N MET A 114 8.74 13.52 5.75
CA MET A 114 7.68 12.51 5.71
C MET A 114 6.83 12.56 4.42
N PRO A 115 6.38 13.73 3.92
CA PRO A 115 5.62 13.79 2.67
C PRO A 115 6.41 13.23 1.47
N LEU A 116 7.72 13.51 1.41
CA LEU A 116 8.61 13.04 0.36
C LEU A 116 8.85 11.53 0.48
N ILE A 117 9.06 11.03 1.69
CA ILE A 117 9.23 9.60 1.98
C ILE A 117 7.99 8.82 1.54
N VAL A 118 6.79 9.31 1.89
CA VAL A 118 5.52 8.69 1.47
C VAL A 118 5.38 8.69 -0.05
N ALA A 119 5.65 9.81 -0.72
CA ALA A 119 5.58 9.90 -2.18
C ALA A 119 6.56 8.92 -2.85
N ILE A 120 7.83 8.91 -2.45
CA ILE A 120 8.85 8.02 -3.01
C ILE A 120 8.48 6.56 -2.76
N GLY A 121 8.11 6.20 -1.53
CA GLY A 121 7.70 4.85 -1.17
C GLY A 121 6.50 4.38 -1.99
N LEU A 122 5.57 5.27 -2.30
CA LEU A 122 4.41 4.99 -3.13
C LEU A 122 4.80 4.70 -4.58
N PHE A 123 5.66 5.51 -5.20
CA PHE A 123 6.16 5.26 -6.56
C PHE A 123 6.95 3.96 -6.66
N ILE A 124 7.84 3.69 -5.70
CA ILE A 124 8.63 2.47 -5.68
C ILE A 124 7.73 1.25 -5.52
N SER A 125 6.85 1.24 -4.51
CA SER A 125 6.00 0.09 -4.22
C SER A 125 5.00 -0.20 -5.34
N SER A 126 4.35 0.83 -5.88
CA SER A 126 3.47 0.68 -7.05
C SER A 126 4.24 0.27 -8.31
N GLY A 127 5.46 0.78 -8.51
CA GLY A 127 6.32 0.43 -9.66
C GLY A 127 6.71 -1.04 -9.63
N ILE A 128 7.15 -1.53 -8.47
CA ILE A 128 7.47 -2.94 -8.26
C ILE A 128 6.24 -3.82 -8.51
N ALA A 129 5.09 -3.47 -7.91
CA ALA A 129 3.86 -4.24 -8.08
C ALA A 129 3.35 -4.23 -9.53
N HIS A 130 3.47 -3.11 -10.24
CA HIS A 130 3.10 -3.01 -11.64
C HIS A 130 4.02 -3.86 -12.53
N LEU A 131 5.33 -3.83 -12.27
CA LEU A 131 6.28 -4.71 -12.96
C LEU A 131 5.94 -6.19 -12.71
N CYS A 132 5.60 -6.55 -11.47
CA CYS A 132 5.18 -7.91 -11.15
C CYS A 132 3.86 -8.27 -11.85
N LEU A 133 2.91 -7.34 -11.96
CA LEU A 133 1.69 -7.52 -12.76
C LEU A 133 2.01 -7.75 -14.25
N ILE A 134 3.00 -7.06 -14.81
CA ILE A 134 3.45 -7.30 -16.19
C ILE A 134 4.02 -8.72 -16.32
N ILE A 135 4.89 -9.14 -15.41
CA ILE A 135 5.54 -10.46 -15.41
C ILE A 135 4.50 -11.60 -15.37
N VAL A 136 3.45 -11.46 -14.54
CA VAL A 136 2.39 -12.49 -14.41
C VAL A 136 1.28 -12.33 -15.47
N GLY A 137 1.43 -11.39 -16.40
CA GLY A 137 0.44 -11.11 -17.46
C GLY A 137 -0.91 -10.62 -16.91
N GLY A 138 -0.90 -9.86 -15.81
CA GLY A 138 -2.08 -9.29 -15.15
C GLY A 138 -2.26 -7.78 -15.30
N ALA A 139 -1.30 -7.09 -15.91
CA ALA A 139 -1.33 -5.63 -16.10
C ALA A 139 -2.22 -5.19 -17.29
N ASN A 140 -3.55 -5.34 -17.19
CA ASN A 140 -4.47 -4.97 -18.30
C ASN A 140 -4.80 -3.46 -18.38
N LYS A 141 -4.27 -2.65 -17.47
CA LYS A 141 -4.44 -1.18 -17.41
C LYS A 141 -3.08 -0.56 -17.14
N ARG A 142 -2.94 0.74 -17.39
CA ARG A 142 -1.69 1.50 -17.24
C ARG A 142 -1.21 1.53 -15.78
N PHE A 143 0.06 1.90 -15.59
CA PHE A 143 0.67 2.13 -14.28
C PHE A 143 -0.18 3.03 -13.36
N GLU A 144 -0.87 4.02 -13.92
CA GLU A 144 -1.75 4.92 -13.16
C GLU A 144 -2.78 4.16 -12.32
N ALA A 145 -3.38 3.08 -12.85
CA ALA A 145 -4.32 2.26 -12.10
C ALA A 145 -3.66 1.59 -10.88
N THR A 146 -2.45 1.04 -11.05
CA THR A 146 -1.67 0.46 -9.94
C THR A 146 -1.32 1.52 -8.90
N PHE A 147 -0.82 2.68 -9.35
CA PHE A 147 -0.46 3.79 -8.46
C PHE A 147 -1.65 4.25 -7.63
N ARG A 148 -2.82 4.42 -8.26
CA ARG A 148 -4.08 4.78 -7.59
C ARG A 148 -4.48 3.78 -6.51
N VAL A 149 -4.43 2.47 -6.81
CA VAL A 149 -4.71 1.42 -5.81
C VAL A 149 -3.79 1.59 -4.61
N PHE A 150 -2.48 1.68 -4.85
CA PHE A 150 -1.51 1.82 -3.77
C PHE A 150 -1.70 3.10 -2.98
N ALA A 151 -2.06 4.22 -3.63
CA ALA A 151 -2.22 5.51 -2.98
C ALA A 151 -3.41 5.50 -2.02
N TYR A 152 -4.56 5.02 -2.48
CA TYR A 152 -5.76 4.93 -1.67
C TYR A 152 -5.64 3.87 -0.58
N THR A 153 -5.01 2.72 -0.86
CA THR A 153 -4.74 1.71 0.16
C THR A 153 -3.80 2.24 1.24
N ASN A 154 -2.60 2.70 0.88
CA ASN A 154 -1.59 3.15 1.84
C ASN A 154 -2.08 4.34 2.67
N GLY A 155 -2.77 5.30 2.06
CA GLY A 155 -3.39 6.39 2.80
C GLY A 155 -4.41 5.87 3.82
N SER A 156 -5.29 4.95 3.42
CA SER A 156 -6.37 4.48 4.29
C SER A 156 -5.86 3.62 5.47
N VAL A 157 -4.89 2.73 5.23
CA VAL A 157 -4.33 1.86 6.29
C VAL A 157 -3.38 2.59 7.23
N ALA A 158 -2.87 3.78 6.84
CA ALA A 158 -1.95 4.55 7.67
C ALA A 158 -2.52 4.94 9.03
N LEU A 159 -3.85 5.09 9.15
CA LEU A 159 -4.47 5.41 10.44
C LEU A 159 -4.36 4.29 11.48
N PHE A 160 -4.12 3.04 11.07
CA PHE A 160 -3.88 1.97 12.03
C PHE A 160 -2.62 2.22 12.86
N GLN A 161 -1.67 3.04 12.39
CA GLN A 161 -0.48 3.44 13.15
C GLN A 161 -0.81 4.18 14.45
N ILE A 162 -2.03 4.68 14.63
CA ILE A 162 -2.52 5.25 15.91
C ILE A 162 -2.46 4.22 17.03
N VAL A 163 -2.62 2.93 16.73
CA VAL A 163 -2.54 1.88 17.74
C VAL A 163 -1.08 1.45 17.90
N PRO A 164 -0.46 1.62 19.08
CA PRO A 164 0.92 1.20 19.30
C PRO A 164 1.06 -0.32 19.19
N PHE A 165 2.26 -0.79 18.87
CA PHE A 165 2.67 -2.21 18.76
C PHE A 165 1.99 -3.04 17.67
N CYS A 166 0.67 -2.98 17.52
CA CYS A 166 -0.07 -3.78 16.54
C CYS A 166 -0.48 -2.98 15.29
N GLY A 167 -0.54 -1.65 15.35
CA GLY A 167 -0.99 -0.80 14.25
C GLY A 167 -0.25 -1.04 12.94
N GLY A 168 1.08 -1.16 13.00
CA GLY A 168 1.90 -1.48 11.83
C GLY A 168 1.65 -2.88 11.25
N ILE A 169 1.44 -3.87 12.11
CA ILE A 169 1.14 -5.24 11.68
C ILE A 169 -0.23 -5.29 11.00
N VAL A 170 -1.24 -4.67 11.62
CA VAL A 170 -2.59 -4.58 11.05
C VAL A 170 -2.58 -3.83 9.72
N ALA A 171 -1.86 -2.71 9.62
CA ALA A 171 -1.69 -1.96 8.37
C ALA A 171 -1.03 -2.80 7.28
N GLY A 172 0.01 -3.58 7.62
CA GLY A 172 0.70 -4.45 6.66
C GLY A 172 -0.22 -5.55 6.13
N ILE A 173 -0.87 -6.31 7.02
CA ILE A 173 -1.75 -7.42 6.64
C ILE A 173 -2.96 -6.91 5.85
N TRP A 174 -3.67 -5.91 6.38
CA TRP A 174 -4.86 -5.38 5.73
C TRP A 174 -4.53 -4.64 4.43
N GLY A 175 -3.39 -3.95 4.38
CA GLY A 175 -2.88 -3.31 3.16
C GLY A 175 -2.60 -4.32 2.05
N ILE A 176 -2.03 -5.49 2.36
CA ILE A 176 -1.84 -6.57 1.38
C ILE A 176 -3.20 -7.02 0.81
N VAL A 177 -4.18 -7.28 1.69
CA VAL A 177 -5.53 -7.69 1.26
C VAL A 177 -6.18 -6.63 0.36
N CYS A 178 -6.15 -5.36 0.78
CA CYS A 178 -6.71 -4.25 0.01
C CYS A 178 -6.00 -4.05 -1.33
N ASN A 179 -4.66 -4.20 -1.39
CA ASN A 179 -3.92 -4.10 -2.64
C ASN A 179 -4.22 -5.27 -3.58
N ILE A 180 -4.34 -6.51 -3.09
CA ILE A 180 -4.71 -7.66 -3.92
C ILE A 180 -6.08 -7.43 -4.54
N ILE A 181 -7.08 -7.08 -3.72
CA ILE A 181 -8.44 -6.79 -4.19
C ILE A 181 -8.41 -5.60 -5.15
N GLY A 182 -7.71 -4.52 -4.79
CA GLY A 182 -7.64 -3.31 -5.60
C GLY A 182 -6.99 -3.54 -6.95
N LEU A 183 -5.90 -4.29 -7.02
CA LEU A 183 -5.26 -4.62 -8.30
C LEU A 183 -6.14 -5.54 -9.14
N LYS A 184 -6.80 -6.53 -8.53
CA LYS A 184 -7.76 -7.41 -9.22
C LYS A 184 -8.85 -6.58 -9.91
N GLU A 185 -9.51 -5.69 -9.17
CA GLU A 185 -10.63 -4.90 -9.70
C GLU A 185 -10.14 -3.79 -10.65
N ALA A 186 -9.08 -3.06 -10.30
CA ALA A 186 -8.57 -1.96 -11.12
C ALA A 186 -8.04 -2.46 -12.47
N HIS A 187 -7.31 -3.59 -12.48
CA HIS A 187 -6.78 -4.18 -13.71
C HIS A 187 -7.73 -5.20 -14.36
N GLU A 188 -8.95 -5.40 -13.83
CA GLU A 188 -9.90 -6.39 -14.36
C GLU A 188 -9.22 -7.76 -14.60
N THR A 189 -8.40 -8.18 -13.63
CA THR A 189 -7.54 -9.37 -13.72
C THR A 189 -8.00 -10.43 -12.73
N THR A 190 -7.39 -11.61 -12.78
CA THR A 190 -7.76 -12.70 -11.87
C THR A 190 -7.14 -12.50 -10.50
N THR A 191 -7.81 -13.00 -9.45
CA THR A 191 -7.29 -12.96 -8.07
C THR A 191 -5.91 -13.62 -7.98
N GLY A 192 -5.69 -14.74 -8.67
CA GLY A 192 -4.40 -15.43 -8.68
C GLY A 192 -3.26 -14.58 -9.22
N LYS A 193 -3.49 -13.82 -10.31
CA LYS A 193 -2.49 -12.90 -10.87
C LYS A 193 -2.22 -11.73 -9.90
N ALA A 194 -3.24 -11.16 -9.27
CA ALA A 194 -3.07 -10.09 -8.30
C ALA A 194 -2.32 -10.54 -7.04
N VAL A 195 -2.66 -11.72 -6.50
CA VAL A 195 -1.95 -12.34 -5.36
C VAL A 195 -0.48 -12.56 -5.72
N LEU A 196 -0.22 -13.18 -6.88
CA LEU A 196 1.14 -13.45 -7.31
C LEU A 196 1.91 -12.14 -7.49
N ALA A 197 1.34 -11.11 -8.12
CA ALA A 197 2.02 -9.83 -8.30
C ALA A 197 2.42 -9.14 -6.97
N ILE A 198 1.59 -9.26 -5.93
CA ILE A 198 1.89 -8.69 -4.61
C ILE A 198 2.93 -9.51 -3.84
N LEU A 199 2.90 -10.85 -3.97
CA LEU A 199 3.80 -11.73 -3.22
C LEU A 199 5.12 -12.01 -3.94
N LEU A 200 5.19 -11.82 -5.26
CA LEU A 200 6.38 -12.10 -6.08
C LEU A 200 7.63 -11.35 -5.60
N PRO A 201 7.58 -10.07 -5.18
CA PRO A 201 8.75 -9.39 -4.60
C PRO A 201 9.27 -10.09 -3.34
N ALA A 202 8.37 -10.52 -2.45
CA ALA A 202 8.74 -11.22 -1.22
C ALA A 202 9.33 -12.61 -1.51
N ILE A 203 8.73 -13.34 -2.46
CA ILE A 203 9.24 -14.63 -2.96
C ILE A 203 10.64 -14.42 -3.55
N PHE A 204 10.81 -13.42 -4.42
CA PHE A 204 12.11 -13.13 -5.02
C PHE A 204 13.18 -12.81 -3.97
N LEU A 205 12.87 -11.97 -2.97
CA LEU A 205 13.79 -11.68 -1.87
C LEU A 205 14.13 -12.92 -1.03
N LEU A 206 13.14 -13.79 -0.78
CA LEU A 206 13.31 -15.04 -0.04
C LEU A 206 14.29 -15.98 -0.75
N PHE A 207 14.13 -16.16 -2.06
CA PHE A 207 14.91 -17.13 -2.85
C PHE A 207 16.23 -16.56 -3.42
N CYS A 208 16.29 -15.28 -3.78
CA CYS A 208 17.46 -14.67 -4.43
C CYS A 208 18.46 -14.06 -3.43
N CYS A 209 17.99 -13.51 -2.31
CA CYS A 209 18.83 -12.77 -1.36
C CYS A 209 19.06 -13.52 -0.02
N GLY A 210 18.79 -14.82 0.03
CA GLY A 210 18.98 -15.63 1.24
C GLY A 210 17.93 -15.41 2.33
N GLY A 211 16.82 -14.71 2.04
CA GLY A 211 15.74 -14.49 3.01
C GLY A 211 15.11 -15.81 3.51
N GLY A 212 15.13 -16.87 2.70
CA GLY A 212 14.73 -18.22 3.10
C GLY A 212 15.63 -18.78 4.20
N ILE A 213 16.94 -18.51 4.15
CA ILE A 213 17.91 -18.92 5.17
C ILE A 213 17.63 -18.16 6.47
N LEU A 214 17.40 -16.84 6.40
CA LEU A 214 17.07 -16.03 7.58
C LEU A 214 15.71 -16.42 8.20
N LEU A 215 14.69 -16.74 7.39
CA LEU A 215 13.38 -17.19 7.88
C LEU A 215 13.46 -18.59 8.51
N LEU A 216 14.25 -19.52 7.95
CA LEU A 216 14.51 -20.84 8.55
C LEU A 216 15.26 -20.72 9.88
N LEU A 217 16.22 -19.79 9.97
CA LEU A 217 16.92 -19.48 11.22
C LEU A 217 15.99 -18.82 12.27
N ILE A 218 15.04 -17.97 11.86
CA ILE A 218 14.05 -17.32 12.74
C ILE A 218 12.93 -18.29 13.17
N LEU A 219 12.49 -19.20 12.29
CA LEU A 219 11.42 -20.18 12.57
C LEU A 219 11.93 -21.42 13.34
N GLY A 220 13.21 -21.48 13.69
CA GLY A 220 13.74 -22.53 14.57
C GLY A 220 13.59 -23.95 14.03
N ILE A 221 13.47 -24.12 12.71
CA ILE A 221 13.57 -25.46 12.10
C ILE A 221 15.06 -25.79 12.07
N GLY A 222 15.45 -26.61 13.06
CA GLY A 222 16.81 -26.74 13.55
C GLY A 222 17.89 -26.97 12.49
N THR A 223 18.82 -26.04 12.40
CA THR A 223 20.14 -26.27 11.80
C THR A 223 21.20 -26.65 12.85
N THR A 224 20.80 -26.96 14.08
CA THR A 224 21.73 -27.49 15.09
C THR A 224 22.31 -28.86 14.72
N GLY A 225 21.71 -29.57 13.75
CA GLY A 225 22.26 -30.83 13.22
C GLY A 225 23.19 -30.70 12.00
N ALA A 226 23.00 -29.70 11.13
CA ALA A 226 23.72 -29.63 9.85
C ALA A 226 25.09 -28.91 9.93
N LEU A 227 25.33 -28.13 11.00
CA LEU A 227 26.61 -27.43 11.18
C LEU A 227 27.69 -28.29 11.86
N TYR A 228 27.32 -29.37 12.55
CA TYR A 228 28.28 -30.28 13.17
C TYR A 228 29.00 -31.18 12.16
N GLU A 229 28.38 -31.51 11.02
CA GLU A 229 29.01 -32.34 9.97
C GLU A 229 29.97 -31.55 9.07
N TYR A 230 29.95 -30.22 9.10
CA TYR A 230 30.87 -29.38 8.33
C TYR A 230 32.17 -29.06 9.08
N PHE A 231 32.23 -29.34 10.38
CA PHE A 231 33.37 -29.02 11.25
C PHE A 231 33.81 -30.19 12.16
N ALA A 232 33.48 -31.43 11.78
CA ALA A 232 34.02 -32.65 12.38
C ALA A 232 34.69 -33.53 11.31
#